data_AF-A0A8B6XXV9-F1
#
_entry.id   AF-A0A8B6XXV9-F1
#
_cell.length_a   1.000
_cell.length_b   1.000
_cell.length_c   1.000
_cell.angle_alpha   90.00
_cell.angle_beta   90.00
_cell.angle_gamma   90.00
#
_symmetry.space_group_name_H-M   'P 1'
#
loop_
_entity.id
_entity.type
_entity.pdbx_description
1 polymer ?
#
loop_
_entity_poly.entity_id
_entity_poly.type
_entity_poly.pdbx_seq_one_letter_code
_entity_poly.pdbx_strand_id
1 'polypeptide(L)'
;MSEQIYQHISFFGKGSTRKIYCKYCDKQITAKSTLRWEQHLRGCRKTSDEVKLYFKKIKKEVQSVIVETKGYDNMASQTSKSLVFKESGQPAKRTMLNSYFDTISKDDIDKIDKSYARTFFHTGVPFALADSSAWKQHHANLRPAYKPPSSKCISGRLYKDALNDEKHAIKKYVDSSEYVSIVTDGFSNINVNHLVSYSIHVENRTMKPIAYKIEPTGQEQQTGINIAKRIENVILEIGVDKVTSIVTDSASNMRAAWDIIEKKYPKIFCNGCAAHTINLLVKDICLLPEFVDILQKSGKLTAFVKQRTSLIDQFRIIQNRVKQENNLKKMRALSHVVLTRWYSHHTSVARNLEKKLVHLNLINSGAFSRVSISKKKSDYVNIVQDNFFWEECQRFINVMKPLSKLVGKLESDSCLLSEVYIMFVN
;
A
#
# COMPACT_ATOMS: atom_id res chain seq x y z
N MET A 1 -21.77 -6.26 -2.08
CA MET A 1 -22.49 -7.33 -1.36
C MET A 1 -23.68 -6.83 -0.52
N SER A 2 -24.16 -5.59 -0.68
CA SER A 2 -25.24 -5.05 0.19
C SER A 2 -26.57 -4.80 -0.53
N GLU A 3 -26.69 -4.85 -1.86
CA GLU A 3 -27.91 -4.40 -2.55
C GLU A 3 -29.07 -5.43 -2.56
N GLN A 4 -28.79 -6.74 -2.58
CA GLN A 4 -29.84 -7.76 -2.66
C GLN A 4 -30.68 -7.89 -1.38
N ILE A 5 -30.14 -7.55 -0.20
CA ILE A 5 -30.90 -7.61 1.06
C ILE A 5 -32.07 -6.61 1.10
N TYR A 6 -31.93 -5.46 0.44
CA TYR A 6 -32.96 -4.43 0.40
C TYR A 6 -34.21 -4.89 -0.36
N GLN A 7 -34.11 -5.92 -1.20
CA GLN A 7 -35.27 -6.51 -1.87
C GLN A 7 -36.18 -7.28 -0.91
N HIS A 8 -35.65 -7.75 0.22
CA HIS A 8 -36.34 -8.58 1.21
C HIS A 8 -36.81 -7.82 2.46
N ILE A 9 -36.57 -6.50 2.50
CA ILE A 9 -36.82 -5.64 3.65
C ILE A 9 -37.65 -4.42 3.21
N SER A 10 -38.66 -4.03 3.99
CA SER A 10 -39.45 -2.82 3.78
C SER A 10 -39.08 -1.74 4.79
N PHE A 11 -39.15 -0.48 4.33
CA PHE A 11 -38.81 0.69 5.14
C PHE A 11 -40.03 1.60 5.25
N PHE A 12 -40.35 2.00 6.47
CA PHE A 12 -41.40 2.97 6.75
C PHE A 12 -40.81 4.20 7.47
N GLY A 13 -41.12 5.40 6.97
CA GLY A 13 -40.60 6.67 7.48
C GLY A 13 -39.35 7.20 6.75
N LYS A 14 -38.97 8.45 7.04
CA LYS A 14 -37.83 9.17 6.43
C LYS A 14 -36.74 9.47 7.46
N GLY A 15 -35.47 9.46 7.05
CA GLY A 15 -34.34 9.86 7.90
C GLY A 15 -34.08 8.94 9.09
N SER A 16 -33.74 9.53 10.24
CA SER A 16 -33.33 8.82 11.47
C SER A 16 -34.46 8.01 12.14
N THR A 17 -35.72 8.26 11.80
CA THR A 17 -36.91 7.57 12.34
C THR A 17 -37.37 6.38 11.49
N ARG A 18 -36.63 6.04 10.44
CA ARG A 18 -36.95 4.93 9.54
C ARG A 18 -37.03 3.59 10.29
N LYS A 19 -38.21 2.99 10.30
CA LYS A 19 -38.49 1.64 10.81
C LYS A 19 -38.29 0.61 9.71
N ILE A 20 -37.79 -0.57 10.09
CA ILE A 20 -37.36 -1.63 9.18
C ILE A 20 -38.20 -2.86 9.46
N TYR A 21 -38.79 -3.46 8.42
CA TYR A 21 -39.65 -4.62 8.53
C TYR A 21 -39.22 -5.73 7.58
N CYS A 22 -39.39 -6.97 8.01
CA CYS A 22 -39.23 -8.13 7.13
C CYS A 22 -40.45 -8.26 6.21
N LYS A 23 -40.26 -8.28 4.88
CA LYS A 23 -41.37 -8.38 3.91
C LYS A 23 -42.15 -9.70 3.96
N TYR A 24 -41.66 -10.69 4.70
CA TYR A 24 -42.25 -12.04 4.76
C TYR A 24 -43.07 -12.28 6.03
N CYS A 25 -42.66 -11.71 7.16
CA CYS A 25 -43.32 -11.94 8.44
C CYS A 25 -43.80 -10.67 9.14
N ASP A 26 -43.60 -9.52 8.52
CA ASP A 26 -43.99 -8.19 8.99
C ASP A 26 -43.47 -7.84 10.39
N LYS A 27 -42.49 -8.60 10.90
CA LYS A 27 -41.80 -8.29 12.15
C LYS A 27 -40.87 -7.10 11.94
N GLN A 28 -40.97 -6.13 12.85
CA GLN A 28 -40.04 -5.02 12.92
C GLN A 28 -38.66 -5.51 13.35
N ILE A 29 -37.62 -5.15 12.60
CA ILE A 29 -36.23 -5.43 12.93
C ILE A 29 -35.64 -4.16 13.55
N THR A 30 -35.35 -4.19 14.85
CA THR A 30 -34.92 -3.02 15.63
C THR A 30 -33.51 -2.54 15.28
N ALA A 31 -32.65 -3.44 14.80
CA ALA A 31 -31.29 -3.11 14.42
C ALA A 31 -31.21 -2.46 13.02
N LYS A 32 -30.46 -1.37 12.88
CA LYS A 32 -30.16 -0.70 11.60
C LYS A 32 -28.95 -1.29 10.86
N SER A 33 -28.61 -2.56 11.12
CA SER A 33 -27.47 -3.27 10.52
C SER A 33 -27.95 -4.37 9.59
N THR A 34 -27.42 -4.38 8.37
CA THR A 34 -27.72 -5.40 7.35
C THR A 34 -27.43 -6.82 7.87
N LEU A 35 -26.39 -7.01 8.69
CA LEU A 35 -26.04 -8.31 9.27
C LEU A 35 -27.16 -8.90 10.15
N ARG A 36 -27.86 -8.03 10.90
CA ARG A 36 -29.01 -8.43 11.74
C ARG A 36 -30.24 -8.73 10.90
N TRP A 37 -30.39 -8.05 9.75
CA TRP A 37 -31.46 -8.36 8.79
C TRP A 37 -31.23 -9.74 8.16
N GLU A 38 -29.99 -10.07 7.78
CA GLU A 38 -29.64 -11.41 7.25
C GLU A 38 -29.85 -12.50 8.30
N GLN A 39 -29.49 -12.23 9.56
CA GLN A 39 -29.74 -13.15 10.68
C GLN A 39 -31.24 -13.42 10.83
N HIS A 40 -32.07 -12.38 10.75
CA HIS A 40 -33.51 -12.53 10.78
C HIS A 40 -34.04 -13.34 9.58
N LEU A 41 -33.62 -13.02 8.35
CA LEU A 41 -34.10 -13.72 7.14
C LEU A 41 -33.72 -15.21 7.13
N ARG A 42 -32.57 -15.58 7.68
CA ARG A 42 -32.18 -17.00 7.88
C ARG A 42 -33.08 -17.76 8.84
N GLY A 43 -33.63 -17.08 9.85
CA GLY A 43 -34.48 -17.67 10.89
C GLY A 43 -35.97 -17.37 10.73
N CYS A 44 -36.36 -16.65 9.69
CA CYS A 44 -37.74 -16.24 9.48
C CYS A 44 -38.58 -17.43 9.00
N ARG A 45 -39.63 -17.78 9.76
CA ARG A 45 -40.51 -18.92 9.45
C ARG A 45 -41.31 -18.75 8.16
N LYS A 46 -41.57 -17.50 7.74
CA LYS A 46 -42.38 -17.17 6.54
C LYS A 46 -41.55 -16.85 5.29
N THR A 47 -40.23 -16.90 5.36
CA THR A 47 -39.34 -16.70 4.21
C THR A 47 -39.17 -18.01 3.43
N SER A 48 -39.09 -17.95 2.09
CA SER A 48 -38.87 -19.14 1.26
C SER A 48 -37.51 -19.79 1.52
N ASP A 49 -37.42 -21.09 1.29
CA ASP A 49 -36.19 -21.85 1.54
C ASP A 49 -35.05 -21.43 0.61
N GLU A 50 -35.35 -20.94 -0.60
CA GLU A 50 -34.38 -20.33 -1.51
C GLU A 50 -33.69 -19.10 -0.91
N VAL A 51 -34.46 -18.19 -0.32
CA VAL A 51 -33.92 -16.96 0.29
C VAL A 51 -33.14 -17.31 1.57
N LYS A 52 -33.61 -18.29 2.36
CA LYS A 52 -32.85 -18.80 3.52
C LYS A 52 -31.51 -19.39 3.07
N LEU A 53 -31.50 -20.19 2.00
CA LEU A 53 -30.32 -20.86 1.47
C LEU A 53 -29.31 -19.85 0.92
N TYR A 54 -29.77 -18.81 0.22
CA TYR A 54 -28.94 -17.72 -0.29
C TYR A 54 -28.14 -17.04 0.83
N PHE A 55 -28.81 -16.58 1.91
CA PHE A 55 -28.12 -15.94 3.04
C PHE A 55 -27.33 -16.93 3.92
N LYS A 56 -27.59 -18.24 3.80
CA LYS A 56 -26.79 -19.31 4.44
C LYS A 56 -25.49 -19.58 3.67
N LYS A 57 -25.50 -19.51 2.33
CA LYS A 57 -24.32 -19.61 1.46
C LYS A 57 -23.36 -18.44 1.69
N ILE A 58 -23.87 -17.21 1.73
CA ILE A 58 -23.06 -16.01 2.05
C ILE A 58 -22.38 -16.16 3.42
N LYS A 59 -23.09 -16.70 4.42
CA LYS A 59 -22.49 -16.97 5.75
C LYS A 59 -21.33 -17.96 5.66
N LYS A 60 -21.48 -19.03 4.87
CA LYS A 60 -20.44 -20.05 4.68
C LYS A 60 -19.22 -19.51 3.93
N GLU A 61 -19.41 -18.69 2.91
CA GLU A 61 -18.31 -18.04 2.18
C GLU A 61 -17.55 -17.03 3.06
N VAL A 62 -18.27 -16.27 3.88
CA VAL A 62 -17.63 -15.40 4.89
C VAL A 62 -16.94 -16.24 5.98
N GLN A 63 -17.50 -17.39 6.37
CA GLN A 63 -16.87 -18.31 7.32
C GLN A 63 -15.67 -19.06 6.76
N SER A 64 -15.62 -19.40 5.47
CA SER A 64 -14.43 -20.03 4.86
C SER A 64 -13.26 -19.05 4.79
N VAL A 65 -13.52 -17.76 4.50
CA VAL A 65 -12.52 -16.68 4.59
C VAL A 65 -12.04 -16.46 6.04
N ILE A 66 -12.94 -16.66 7.03
CA ILE A 66 -12.58 -16.62 8.46
C ILE A 66 -11.81 -17.89 8.91
N VAL A 67 -12.04 -19.04 8.29
CA VAL A 67 -11.32 -20.30 8.60
C VAL A 67 -9.92 -20.29 7.98
N GLU A 68 -9.73 -19.73 6.79
CA GLU A 68 -8.40 -19.50 6.20
C GLU A 68 -7.54 -18.55 7.05
N THR A 69 -8.16 -17.55 7.68
CA THR A 69 -7.46 -16.65 8.62
C THR A 69 -7.18 -17.30 9.98
N LYS A 70 -8.02 -18.24 10.45
CA LYS A 70 -7.77 -19.02 11.68
C LYS A 70 -6.73 -20.13 11.54
N GLY A 71 -6.39 -20.55 10.33
CA GLY A 71 -5.28 -21.49 10.07
C GLY A 71 -3.92 -20.96 10.56
N TYR A 72 -3.79 -19.63 10.69
CA TYR A 72 -2.61 -18.96 11.24
C TYR A 72 -2.59 -18.87 12.78
N ASP A 73 -3.72 -19.03 13.47
CA ASP A 73 -3.81 -18.84 14.93
C ASP A 73 -3.56 -20.12 15.76
N ASN A 74 -3.55 -21.29 15.12
CA ASN A 74 -3.50 -22.58 15.82
C ASN A 74 -2.11 -23.01 16.36
N MET A 75 -1.06 -22.18 16.23
CA MET A 75 0.21 -22.42 16.93
C MET A 75 0.23 -21.90 18.38
N ALA A 76 -0.81 -21.18 18.84
CA ALA A 76 -0.81 -20.53 20.15
C ALA A 76 -1.71 -21.20 21.22
N SER A 77 -2.32 -22.35 20.97
CA SER A 77 -3.21 -23.04 21.92
C SER A 77 -2.69 -24.42 22.35
N GLN A 78 -1.56 -24.43 23.06
CA GLN A 78 -1.20 -25.55 23.95
C GLN A 78 -0.79 -24.98 25.31
N THR A 79 -1.73 -24.44 26.08
CA THR A 79 -1.63 -24.33 27.55
C THR A 79 -2.96 -23.79 28.09
N SER A 80 -3.93 -24.67 28.30
CA SER A 80 -5.07 -24.42 29.20
C SER A 80 -5.74 -25.74 29.54
N LYS A 81 -5.17 -26.50 30.49
CA LYS A 81 -5.94 -27.51 31.24
C LYS A 81 -6.82 -26.74 32.23
N SER A 82 -8.10 -26.60 31.91
CA SER A 82 -9.08 -26.03 32.83
C SER A 82 -9.45 -27.06 33.90
N LEU A 83 -9.14 -26.76 35.16
CA LEU A 83 -9.66 -27.47 36.33
C LEU A 83 -11.11 -27.06 36.54
N VAL A 84 -12.06 -27.97 36.27
CA VAL A 84 -13.48 -27.78 36.59
C VAL A 84 -13.78 -28.49 37.91
N PHE A 85 -13.99 -27.71 38.97
CA PHE A 85 -14.55 -28.19 40.23
C PHE A 85 -16.08 -28.37 40.10
N LYS A 86 -16.60 -29.47 40.67
CA LYS A 86 -18.04 -29.77 40.77
C LYS A 86 -18.73 -28.84 41.77
N GLU A 87 -19.84 -28.21 41.36
CA GLU A 87 -20.73 -27.49 42.27
C GLU A 87 -21.78 -28.44 42.89
N SER A 88 -21.89 -28.42 44.21
CA SER A 88 -23.03 -28.90 44.98
C SER A 88 -23.31 -27.91 46.10
N GLY A 89 -24.54 -27.38 46.21
CA GLY A 89 -24.99 -26.61 47.37
C GLY A 89 -25.69 -25.28 47.03
N GLN A 90 -26.88 -25.10 47.61
CA GLN A 90 -27.85 -24.00 47.45
C GLN A 90 -27.34 -22.58 47.76
N PRO A 91 -28.05 -21.51 47.33
CA PRO A 91 -27.52 -20.15 47.32
C PRO A 91 -27.66 -19.47 48.69
N ALA A 92 -26.54 -19.30 49.39
CA ALA A 92 -26.44 -18.33 50.48
C ALA A 92 -26.28 -16.92 49.89
N LYS A 93 -27.10 -15.97 50.36
CA LYS A 93 -27.05 -14.54 50.01
C LYS A 93 -25.60 -14.01 50.10
N ARG A 94 -24.97 -13.77 48.96
CA ARG A 94 -23.69 -13.06 48.86
C ARG A 94 -23.93 -11.57 48.69
N THR A 95 -23.49 -10.81 49.68
CA THR A 95 -23.16 -9.39 49.58
C THR A 95 -22.30 -9.19 48.33
N MET A 96 -22.73 -8.29 47.43
CA MET A 96 -21.97 -7.94 46.24
C MET A 96 -20.58 -7.43 46.65
N LEU A 97 -19.53 -8.20 46.33
CA LEU A 97 -18.17 -7.69 46.34
C LEU A 97 -18.06 -6.63 45.24
N ASN A 98 -18.38 -5.39 45.60
CA ASN A 98 -18.13 -4.20 44.78
C ASN A 98 -16.63 -3.87 44.76
N SER A 99 -15.83 -4.76 44.17
CA SER A 99 -14.50 -4.46 43.62
C SER A 99 -13.91 -5.75 43.07
N TYR A 100 -14.24 -6.07 41.82
CA TYR A 100 -13.30 -6.87 41.03
C TYR A 100 -12.07 -5.97 40.87
N PHE A 101 -11.04 -6.20 41.68
CA PHE A 101 -9.78 -5.47 41.54
C PHE A 101 -9.24 -5.80 40.15
N ASP A 102 -9.40 -4.87 39.20
CA ASP A 102 -8.74 -4.98 37.89
C ASP A 102 -7.25 -4.83 38.17
N THR A 103 -6.57 -5.96 38.27
CA THR A 103 -5.12 -6.03 38.43
C THR A 103 -4.54 -6.63 37.16
N ILE A 104 -3.39 -6.11 36.75
CA ILE A 104 -2.63 -6.61 35.62
C ILE A 104 -1.20 -6.89 36.08
N SER A 105 -0.66 -8.05 35.70
CA SER A 105 0.72 -8.39 36.04
C SER A 105 1.70 -7.51 35.27
N LYS A 106 2.94 -7.39 35.76
CA LYS A 106 3.99 -6.65 35.04
C LYS A 106 4.31 -7.29 33.68
N ASP A 107 4.26 -8.61 33.61
CA ASP A 107 4.51 -9.36 32.38
C ASP A 107 3.40 -9.14 31.35
N ASP A 108 2.14 -9.11 31.79
CA ASP A 108 1.01 -8.76 30.94
C ASP A 108 1.10 -7.31 30.44
N ILE A 109 1.51 -6.35 31.31
CA ILE A 109 1.74 -4.96 30.89
C ILE A 109 2.80 -4.93 29.79
N ASP A 110 3.97 -5.56 29.98
CA ASP A 110 5.04 -5.51 28.98
C ASP A 110 4.63 -6.17 27.66
N LYS A 111 3.89 -7.29 27.72
CA LYS A 111 3.33 -7.95 26.54
C LYS A 111 2.35 -7.06 25.79
N ILE A 112 1.44 -6.40 26.50
CA ILE A 112 0.47 -5.46 25.89
C ILE A 112 1.20 -4.25 25.35
N ASP A 113 2.16 -3.67 26.06
CA ASP A 113 2.93 -2.51 25.63
C ASP A 113 3.69 -2.79 24.32
N LYS A 114 4.34 -3.96 24.22
CA LYS A 114 5.00 -4.40 22.99
C LYS A 114 4.01 -4.58 21.84
N SER A 115 2.86 -5.19 22.08
CA SER A 115 1.80 -5.34 21.07
C SER A 115 1.25 -3.99 20.63
N TYR A 116 1.03 -3.08 21.59
CA TYR A 116 0.54 -1.73 21.36
C TYR A 116 1.52 -0.93 20.49
N ALA A 117 2.81 -0.91 20.85
CA ALA A 117 3.84 -0.24 20.05
C ALA A 117 3.97 -0.84 18.64
N ARG A 118 3.91 -2.18 18.51
CA ARG A 118 3.92 -2.85 17.19
C ARG A 118 2.80 -2.36 16.28
N THR A 119 1.61 -2.04 16.81
CA THR A 119 0.53 -1.46 16.00
C THR A 119 0.96 -0.15 15.34
N PHE A 120 1.65 0.75 16.06
CA PHE A 120 2.15 2.00 15.47
C PHE A 120 3.19 1.74 14.38
N PHE A 121 4.12 0.81 14.63
CA PHE A 121 5.18 0.49 13.68
C PHE A 121 4.64 -0.12 12.38
N HIS A 122 3.65 -1.01 12.46
CA HIS A 122 3.06 -1.67 11.28
C HIS A 122 2.12 -0.76 10.49
N THR A 123 1.44 0.17 11.16
CA THR A 123 0.41 1.01 10.52
C THR A 123 0.91 2.39 10.11
N GLY A 124 2.08 2.81 10.60
CA GLY A 124 2.61 4.16 10.37
C GLY A 124 1.76 5.27 11.01
N VAL A 125 0.90 4.93 11.97
CA VAL A 125 0.09 5.91 12.70
C VAL A 125 1.01 6.85 13.50
N PRO A 126 0.78 8.17 13.46
CA PRO A 126 1.58 9.11 14.24
C PRO A 126 1.54 8.79 15.74
N PHE A 127 2.70 8.79 16.40
CA PHE A 127 2.79 8.50 17.85
C PHE A 127 2.01 9.50 18.71
N ALA A 128 1.70 10.69 18.18
CA ALA A 128 0.83 11.68 18.84
C ALA A 128 -0.56 11.11 19.20
N LEU A 129 -1.05 10.10 18.47
CA LEU A 129 -2.30 9.42 18.83
C LEU A 129 -2.23 8.81 20.23
N ALA A 130 -1.07 8.25 20.63
CA ALA A 130 -0.89 7.64 21.94
C ALA A 130 -1.10 8.63 23.10
N ASP A 131 -0.84 9.92 22.86
CA ASP A 131 -0.97 10.95 23.87
C ASP A 131 -2.35 11.61 23.91
N SER A 132 -3.20 11.36 22.91
CA SER A 132 -4.56 11.89 22.81
C SER A 132 -5.42 11.49 24.01
N SER A 133 -6.15 12.46 24.58
CA SER A 133 -7.09 12.23 25.67
C SER A 133 -8.19 11.24 25.29
N ALA A 134 -8.74 11.34 24.07
CA ALA A 134 -9.74 10.41 23.56
C ALA A 134 -9.20 8.98 23.44
N TRP A 135 -7.94 8.84 23.03
CA TRP A 135 -7.29 7.53 22.90
C TRP A 135 -6.99 6.89 24.25
N LYS A 136 -6.51 7.69 25.21
CA LYS A 136 -6.33 7.26 26.61
C LYS A 136 -7.66 6.87 27.25
N GLN A 137 -8.71 7.65 27.04
CA GLN A 137 -10.06 7.33 27.54
C GLN A 137 -10.61 6.04 26.92
N HIS A 138 -10.37 5.81 25.63
CA HIS A 138 -10.76 4.56 24.98
C HIS A 138 -10.13 3.34 25.67
N HIS A 139 -8.84 3.39 25.98
CA HIS A 139 -8.14 2.31 26.69
C HIS A 139 -8.61 2.18 28.14
N ALA A 140 -8.84 3.29 28.84
CA ALA A 140 -9.39 3.29 30.19
C ALA A 140 -10.79 2.64 30.25
N ASN A 141 -11.62 2.84 29.21
CA ASN A 141 -12.93 2.19 29.10
C ASN A 141 -12.83 0.68 28.83
N LEU A 142 -11.75 0.23 28.17
CA LEU A 142 -11.50 -1.19 27.91
C LEU A 142 -10.92 -1.90 29.13
N ARG A 143 -9.93 -1.28 29.79
CA ARG A 143 -9.26 -1.82 30.98
C ARG A 143 -8.73 -0.69 31.86
N PRO A 144 -9.48 -0.26 32.90
CA PRO A 144 -9.09 0.85 33.77
C PRO A 144 -7.72 0.70 34.45
N ALA A 145 -7.29 -0.53 34.74
CA ALA A 145 -6.00 -0.79 35.37
C ALA A 145 -4.79 -0.63 34.43
N TYR A 146 -5.02 -0.64 33.11
CA TYR A 146 -3.97 -0.53 32.12
C TYR A 146 -3.76 0.94 31.72
N LYS A 147 -2.51 1.40 31.80
CA LYS A 147 -2.10 2.73 31.32
C LYS A 147 -1.29 2.53 30.03
N PRO A 148 -1.84 2.91 28.85
CA PRO A 148 -1.13 2.70 27.59
C PRO A 148 0.16 3.54 27.53
N PRO A 149 1.19 3.04 26.82
CA PRO A 149 2.43 3.76 26.57
C PRO A 149 2.21 5.14 25.95
N SER A 150 2.96 6.13 26.44
CA SER A 150 3.07 7.45 25.80
C SER A 150 3.87 7.37 24.50
N SER A 151 3.76 8.42 23.67
CA SER A 151 4.59 8.54 22.46
C SER A 151 6.09 8.40 22.74
N LYS A 152 6.58 8.94 23.87
CA LYS A 152 7.98 8.83 24.31
C LYS A 152 8.39 7.39 24.65
N CYS A 153 7.48 6.61 25.24
CA CYS A 153 7.74 5.20 25.52
C CYS A 153 7.82 4.39 24.23
N ILE A 154 6.90 4.66 23.29
CA ILE A 154 6.87 4.04 21.96
C ILE A 154 8.15 4.34 21.19
N SER A 155 8.53 5.63 21.07
CA SER A 155 9.73 6.04 20.31
C SER A 155 11.05 5.74 21.02
N GLY A 156 11.01 5.39 22.31
CA GLY A 156 12.17 5.09 23.14
C GLY A 156 12.38 3.60 23.33
N ARG A 157 12.05 3.11 24.54
CA ARG A 157 12.27 1.72 24.96
C ARG A 157 11.61 0.73 24.01
N LEU A 158 10.32 0.89 23.73
CA LEU A 158 9.55 -0.08 22.94
C LEU A 158 10.03 -0.16 21.49
N TYR A 159 10.50 0.96 20.92
CA TYR A 159 11.15 0.96 19.62
C TYR A 159 12.46 0.16 19.63
N LYS A 160 13.32 0.37 20.64
CA LYS A 160 14.57 -0.38 20.77
C LYS A 160 14.33 -1.88 20.96
N ASP A 161 13.36 -2.24 21.79
CA ASP A 161 12.96 -3.62 22.02
C ASP A 161 12.48 -4.27 20.71
N ALA A 162 11.54 -3.61 20.01
CA ALA A 162 11.03 -4.11 18.73
C ALA A 162 12.11 -4.20 17.64
N LEU A 163 13.01 -3.21 17.56
CA LEU A 163 14.12 -3.23 16.61
C LEU A 163 15.10 -4.38 16.90
N ASN A 164 15.39 -4.64 18.17
CA ASN A 164 16.24 -5.75 18.56
C ASN A 164 15.57 -7.09 18.24
N ASP A 165 14.28 -7.25 18.54
CA ASP A 165 13.51 -8.44 18.17
C ASP A 165 13.59 -8.68 16.65
N GLU A 166 13.38 -7.64 15.85
CA GLU A 166 13.41 -7.71 14.39
C GLU A 166 14.81 -8.06 13.87
N LYS A 167 15.86 -7.43 14.41
CA LYS A 167 17.26 -7.75 14.06
C LYS A 167 17.61 -9.20 14.37
N HIS A 168 17.17 -9.73 15.51
CA HIS A 168 17.39 -11.14 15.85
C HIS A 168 16.63 -12.07 14.90
N ALA A 169 15.39 -11.74 14.54
CA ALA A 169 14.60 -12.51 13.59
C ALA A 169 15.26 -12.53 12.20
N ILE A 170 15.67 -11.37 11.69
CA ILE A 170 16.39 -11.23 10.42
C ILE A 170 17.72 -11.98 10.48
N LYS A 171 18.50 -11.85 11.55
CA LYS A 171 19.78 -12.55 11.69
C LYS A 171 19.59 -14.06 11.66
N LYS A 172 18.65 -14.61 12.43
CA LYS A 172 18.34 -16.05 12.42
C LYS A 172 17.99 -16.53 11.01
N TYR A 173 17.25 -15.71 10.27
CA TYR A 173 16.83 -16.02 8.91
C TYR A 173 18.00 -16.00 7.92
N VAL A 174 18.84 -14.98 7.96
CA VAL A 174 20.09 -14.89 7.16
C VAL A 174 21.04 -16.03 7.50
N ASP A 175 21.20 -16.35 8.78
CA ASP A 175 22.05 -17.44 9.26
C ASP A 175 21.53 -18.80 8.73
N SER A 176 20.21 -18.97 8.56
CA SER A 176 19.61 -20.18 7.96
C SER A 176 19.63 -20.24 6.42
N SER A 177 19.98 -19.14 5.75
CA SER A 177 20.00 -19.06 4.28
C SER A 177 21.37 -19.46 3.74
N GLU A 178 21.42 -20.21 2.64
CA GLU A 178 22.69 -20.58 1.99
C GLU A 178 23.24 -19.42 1.16
N TYR A 179 22.35 -18.74 0.42
CA TYR A 179 22.72 -17.67 -0.51
C TYR A 179 21.95 -16.37 -0.23
N VAL A 180 22.66 -15.26 -0.32
CA VAL A 180 22.16 -13.91 -0.09
C VAL A 180 22.63 -12.98 -1.20
N SER A 181 21.69 -12.25 -1.79
CA SER A 181 21.97 -11.13 -2.70
C SER A 181 21.74 -9.81 -1.98
N ILE A 182 22.66 -8.88 -2.13
CA ILE A 182 22.56 -7.52 -1.57
C ILE A 182 22.11 -6.59 -2.68
N VAL A 183 21.13 -5.74 -2.40
CA VAL A 183 20.74 -4.63 -3.27
C VAL A 183 20.98 -3.35 -2.49
N THR A 184 21.69 -2.39 -3.09
CA THR A 184 21.98 -1.11 -2.44
C THR A 184 21.58 0.06 -3.33
N ASP A 185 21.00 1.07 -2.69
CA ASP A 185 20.55 2.30 -3.35
C ASP A 185 20.78 3.52 -2.44
N GLY A 186 21.09 4.65 -3.08
CA GLY A 186 21.34 5.94 -2.43
C GLY A 186 20.14 6.87 -2.58
N PHE A 187 19.67 7.46 -1.49
CA PHE A 187 18.58 8.42 -1.53
C PHE A 187 18.77 9.55 -0.52
N SER A 188 18.17 10.71 -0.82
CA SER A 188 18.15 11.83 0.12
C SER A 188 16.87 11.81 0.96
N ASN A 189 17.01 11.97 2.27
CA ASN A 189 15.84 12.13 3.14
C ASN A 189 15.26 13.55 3.05
N ILE A 190 14.16 13.81 3.77
CA ILE A 190 13.48 15.11 3.77
C ILE A 190 14.35 16.28 4.27
N ASN A 191 15.41 15.99 5.01
CA ASN A 191 16.37 16.96 5.51
C ASN A 191 17.59 17.08 4.58
N VAL A 192 17.53 16.51 3.37
CA VAL A 192 18.60 16.53 2.36
C VAL A 192 19.88 15.80 2.84
N ASN A 193 19.74 14.91 3.82
CA ASN A 193 20.84 14.01 4.19
C ASN A 193 20.84 12.83 3.23
N HIS A 194 22.01 12.57 2.63
CA HIS A 194 22.22 11.39 1.80
C HIS A 194 22.32 10.13 2.68
N LEU A 195 21.48 9.16 2.37
CA LEU A 195 21.36 7.87 3.02
C LEU A 195 21.64 6.77 2.00
N VAL A 196 22.21 5.66 2.46
CA VAL A 196 22.34 4.42 1.69
C VAL A 196 21.52 3.35 2.36
N SER A 197 20.67 2.69 1.59
CA SER A 197 19.93 1.51 2.03
C SER A 197 20.54 0.24 1.45
N TYR A 198 20.59 -0.79 2.27
CA TYR A 198 20.92 -2.16 1.93
C TYR A 198 19.69 -3.01 2.17
N SER A 199 19.16 -3.62 1.11
CA SER A 199 18.17 -4.68 1.19
C SER A 199 18.80 -6.00 0.80
N ILE A 200 18.34 -7.08 1.44
CA ILE A 200 18.81 -8.42 1.15
C ILE A 200 17.69 -9.27 0.55
N HIS A 201 18.06 -10.10 -0.40
CA HIS A 201 17.22 -11.12 -1.01
C HIS A 201 17.84 -12.48 -0.69
N VAL A 202 17.00 -13.42 -0.30
CA VAL A 202 17.42 -14.80 -0.04
C VAL A 202 16.63 -15.73 -0.94
N GLU A 203 17.10 -16.97 -1.09
CA GLU A 203 16.54 -17.95 -2.01
C GLU A 203 15.04 -18.27 -1.82
N ASN A 204 14.48 -18.05 -0.63
CA ASN A 204 13.08 -18.35 -0.34
C ASN A 204 12.12 -17.35 -1.02
N ARG A 205 11.59 -17.78 -2.17
CA ARG A 205 10.67 -17.06 -3.09
C ARG A 205 9.35 -16.57 -2.48
N THR A 206 9.03 -16.96 -1.24
CA THR A 206 7.80 -16.50 -0.56
C THR A 206 7.99 -15.19 0.19
N MET A 207 9.24 -14.79 0.44
CA MET A 207 9.57 -13.60 1.21
C MET A 207 9.91 -12.41 0.32
N LYS A 208 9.39 -11.25 0.73
CA LYS A 208 9.77 -9.96 0.16
C LYS A 208 11.22 -9.60 0.51
N PRO A 209 11.84 -8.68 -0.24
CA PRO A 209 13.15 -8.12 0.10
C PRO A 209 13.15 -7.59 1.53
N ILE A 210 14.19 -7.88 2.29
CA ILE A 210 14.32 -7.45 3.68
C ILE A 210 15.17 -6.18 3.70
N ALA A 211 14.63 -5.09 4.23
CA ALA A 211 15.43 -3.91 4.54
C ALA A 211 16.41 -4.23 5.67
N TYR A 212 17.67 -4.46 5.32
CA TYR A 212 18.69 -4.93 6.27
C TYR A 212 19.31 -3.78 7.05
N LYS A 213 19.69 -2.71 6.35
CA LYS A 213 20.38 -1.57 6.95
C LYS A 213 20.11 -0.30 6.16
N ILE A 214 19.96 0.82 6.88
CA ILE A 214 19.91 2.16 6.28
C ILE A 214 20.83 3.02 7.11
N GLU A 215 21.81 3.66 6.46
CA GLU A 215 22.80 4.47 7.15
C GLU A 215 23.08 5.79 6.41
N PRO A 216 23.34 6.88 7.14
CA PRO A 216 23.79 8.11 6.52
C PRO A 216 25.21 7.94 5.99
N THR A 217 25.48 8.56 4.83
CA THR A 217 26.86 8.64 4.32
C THR A 217 27.68 9.69 5.07
N GLY A 218 27.02 10.65 5.71
CA GLY A 218 27.68 11.73 6.42
C GLY A 218 28.50 12.61 5.47
N GLN A 219 29.70 12.99 5.89
CA GLN A 219 30.64 13.82 5.12
C GLN A 219 31.52 13.00 4.16
N GLU A 220 31.32 11.68 4.10
CA GLU A 220 32.16 10.82 3.29
C GLU A 220 31.85 10.97 1.79
N GLN A 221 32.89 11.24 1.02
CA GLN A 221 32.78 11.33 -0.43
C GLN A 221 32.36 9.97 -1.02
N GLN A 222 31.46 10.01 -2.00
CA GLN A 222 30.93 8.82 -2.68
C GLN A 222 31.91 8.29 -3.75
N THR A 223 33.16 8.04 -3.35
CA THR A 223 34.18 7.42 -4.22
C THR A 223 34.00 5.91 -4.26
N GLY A 224 34.48 5.25 -5.32
CA GLY A 224 34.40 3.79 -5.44
C GLY A 224 35.04 3.05 -4.25
N ILE A 225 36.12 3.59 -3.68
CA ILE A 225 36.79 3.01 -2.51
C ILE A 225 35.89 3.07 -1.27
N ASN A 226 35.28 4.22 -0.99
CA ASN A 226 34.42 4.39 0.18
C ASN A 226 33.14 3.56 0.05
N ILE A 227 32.56 3.51 -1.15
CA ILE A 227 31.41 2.67 -1.47
C ILE A 227 31.76 1.19 -1.26
N ALA A 228 32.88 0.71 -1.82
CA ALA A 228 33.35 -0.66 -1.65
C ALA A 228 33.53 -1.01 -0.17
N LYS A 229 34.12 -0.12 0.63
CA LYS A 229 34.31 -0.32 2.07
C LYS A 229 32.98 -0.49 2.82
N ARG A 230 31.95 0.30 2.48
CA ARG A 230 30.63 0.16 3.10
C ARG A 230 29.95 -1.13 2.72
N ILE A 231 29.97 -1.46 1.43
CA ILE A 231 29.45 -2.74 0.93
C ILE A 231 30.17 -3.90 1.61
N GLU A 232 31.49 -3.83 1.73
CA GLU A 232 32.31 -4.84 2.42
C GLU A 232 31.88 -5.02 3.88
N ASN A 233 31.62 -3.95 4.63
CA ASN A 233 31.12 -4.08 6.00
C ASN A 233 29.82 -4.89 6.06
N VAL A 234 28.90 -4.69 5.12
CA VAL A 234 27.64 -5.46 5.04
C VAL A 234 27.90 -6.91 4.64
N ILE A 235 28.83 -7.17 3.71
CA ILE A 235 29.27 -8.53 3.37
C ILE A 235 29.80 -9.25 4.60
N LEU A 236 30.65 -8.59 5.41
CA LEU A 236 31.22 -9.16 6.62
C LEU A 236 30.17 -9.38 7.72
N GLU A 237 29.19 -8.48 7.86
CA GLU A 237 28.06 -8.64 8.79
C GLU A 237 27.18 -9.87 8.44
N ILE A 238 27.00 -10.16 7.15
CA ILE A 238 26.20 -11.29 6.64
C ILE A 238 27.00 -12.60 6.61
N GLY A 239 28.29 -12.52 6.25
CA GLY A 239 29.17 -13.65 6.01
C GLY A 239 29.53 -13.76 4.52
N VAL A 240 30.84 -13.69 4.22
CA VAL A 240 31.40 -13.68 2.85
C VAL A 240 30.92 -14.87 2.03
N ASP A 241 30.91 -16.08 2.61
CA ASP A 241 30.55 -17.30 1.88
C ASP A 241 29.06 -17.39 1.50
N LYS A 242 28.20 -16.60 2.15
CA LYS A 242 26.76 -16.55 1.87
C LYS A 242 26.41 -15.55 0.78
N VAL A 243 27.19 -14.47 0.65
CA VAL A 243 26.90 -13.41 -0.32
C VAL A 243 27.29 -13.91 -1.71
N THR A 244 26.35 -13.92 -2.64
CA THR A 244 26.60 -14.36 -4.03
C THR A 244 26.55 -13.21 -5.03
N SER A 245 25.73 -12.20 -4.76
CA SER A 245 25.64 -11.05 -5.67
C SER A 245 25.35 -9.73 -4.99
N ILE A 246 25.74 -8.66 -5.67
CA ILE A 246 25.53 -7.27 -5.24
C ILE A 246 24.98 -6.47 -6.41
N VAL A 247 23.81 -5.87 -6.21
CA VAL A 247 23.12 -5.04 -7.21
C VAL A 247 23.17 -3.58 -6.78
N THR A 248 23.69 -2.72 -7.64
CA THR A 248 23.73 -1.26 -7.41
C THR A 248 23.26 -0.52 -8.67
N ASP A 249 23.16 0.81 -8.65
CA ASP A 249 23.10 1.55 -9.91
C ASP A 249 24.39 1.38 -10.74
N SER A 250 24.35 1.77 -12.02
CA SER A 250 25.47 1.63 -12.94
C SER A 250 26.34 2.89 -13.03
N ALA A 251 26.40 3.73 -11.99
CA ALA A 251 27.28 4.90 -11.99
C ALA A 251 28.76 4.50 -12.03
N SER A 252 29.64 5.41 -12.46
CA SER A 252 31.08 5.15 -12.55
C SER A 252 31.70 4.74 -11.20
N ASN A 253 31.25 5.37 -10.12
CA ASN A 253 31.77 5.12 -8.78
C ASN A 253 31.31 3.74 -8.26
N MET A 254 30.11 3.30 -8.66
CA MET A 254 29.64 1.94 -8.37
C MET A 254 30.48 0.90 -9.10
N ARG A 255 30.74 1.08 -10.40
CA ARG A 255 31.63 0.18 -11.16
C ARG A 255 33.03 0.08 -10.55
N ALA A 256 33.60 1.20 -10.13
CA ALA A 256 34.89 1.20 -9.43
C ALA A 256 34.82 0.42 -8.09
N ALA A 257 33.69 0.48 -7.39
CA ALA A 257 33.48 -0.32 -6.18
C ALA A 257 33.33 -1.82 -6.50
N TRP A 258 32.64 -2.17 -7.59
CA TRP A 258 32.51 -3.55 -8.07
C TRP A 258 33.88 -4.17 -8.33
N ASP A 259 34.75 -3.48 -9.08
CA ASP A 259 36.10 -3.95 -9.38
C ASP A 259 36.90 -4.28 -8.11
N ILE A 260 36.72 -3.48 -7.05
CA ILE A 260 37.39 -3.70 -5.75
C ILE A 260 36.82 -4.95 -5.06
N ILE A 261 35.50 -5.08 -5.03
CA ILE A 261 34.81 -6.20 -4.36
C ILE A 261 35.08 -7.51 -5.08
N GLU A 262 34.93 -7.56 -6.40
CA GLU A 262 35.11 -8.80 -7.20
C GLU A 262 36.56 -9.29 -7.18
N LYS A 263 37.54 -8.37 -7.18
CA LYS A 263 38.96 -8.74 -7.00
C LYS A 263 39.23 -9.33 -5.61
N LYS A 264 38.58 -8.80 -4.57
CA LYS A 264 38.77 -9.24 -3.19
C LYS A 264 37.99 -10.53 -2.87
N TYR A 265 36.81 -10.69 -3.46
CA TYR A 265 35.89 -11.78 -3.23
C TYR A 265 35.43 -12.39 -4.58
N PRO A 266 36.24 -13.26 -5.21
CA PRO A 266 35.98 -13.76 -6.57
C PRO A 266 34.69 -14.56 -6.74
N LYS A 267 34.05 -15.00 -5.64
CA LYS A 267 32.74 -15.70 -5.66
C LYS A 267 31.55 -14.74 -5.70
N ILE A 268 31.76 -13.45 -5.44
CA ILE A 268 30.72 -12.43 -5.41
C ILE A 268 30.68 -11.76 -6.78
N PHE A 269 29.50 -11.74 -7.40
CA PHE A 269 29.26 -11.05 -8.65
C PHE A 269 28.52 -9.73 -8.44
N CYS A 270 29.04 -8.64 -8.99
CA CYS A 270 28.43 -7.32 -8.90
C CYS A 270 27.74 -6.96 -10.23
N ASN A 271 26.54 -6.41 -10.17
CA ASN A 271 25.82 -5.99 -11.37
C ASN A 271 25.02 -4.70 -11.20
N GLY A 272 24.75 -4.07 -12.33
CA GLY A 272 23.91 -2.88 -12.42
C GLY A 272 22.42 -3.19 -12.30
N CYS A 273 21.67 -2.19 -11.85
CA CYS A 273 20.23 -2.22 -11.78
C CYS A 273 19.61 -2.18 -13.19
N ALA A 274 18.98 -3.28 -13.60
CA ALA A 274 18.31 -3.39 -14.89
C ALA A 274 17.15 -2.37 -15.05
N ALA A 275 16.40 -2.12 -13.98
CA ALA A 275 15.33 -1.11 -13.99
C ALA A 275 15.89 0.28 -14.30
N HIS A 276 17.06 0.63 -13.73
CA HIS A 276 17.74 1.88 -14.01
C HIS A 276 18.12 1.98 -15.49
N THR A 277 18.66 0.92 -16.09
CA THR A 277 19.01 0.90 -17.53
C THR A 277 17.80 1.13 -18.42
N ILE A 278 16.66 0.46 -18.15
CA ILE A 278 15.44 0.69 -18.92
C ILE A 278 14.90 2.10 -18.70
N ASN A 279 15.03 2.64 -17.48
CA ASN A 279 14.65 4.02 -17.19
C ASN A 279 15.49 5.03 -17.99
N LEU A 280 16.78 4.78 -18.21
CA LEU A 280 17.62 5.59 -19.11
C LEU A 280 17.17 5.49 -20.56
N LEU A 281 16.87 4.29 -21.07
CA LEU A 281 16.33 4.11 -22.42
C LEU A 281 15.00 4.87 -22.59
N VAL A 282 14.11 4.77 -21.62
CA VAL A 282 12.83 5.50 -21.62
C VAL A 282 13.05 7.01 -21.66
N LYS A 283 14.05 7.52 -20.94
CA LYS A 283 14.43 8.94 -20.97
C LYS A 283 14.87 9.35 -22.38
N ASP A 284 15.74 8.58 -23.01
CA ASP A 284 16.25 8.90 -24.35
C ASP A 284 15.12 8.87 -25.40
N ILE A 285 14.22 7.89 -25.31
CA ILE A 285 13.01 7.84 -26.14
C ILE A 285 12.15 9.09 -25.94
N CYS A 286 11.93 9.51 -24.69
CA CYS A 286 11.13 10.72 -24.40
C CYS A 286 11.78 12.02 -24.90
N LEU A 287 13.07 12.01 -25.24
CA LEU A 287 13.80 13.15 -25.80
C LEU A 287 13.76 13.18 -27.33
N LEU A 288 13.20 12.15 -28.00
CA LEU A 288 13.00 12.17 -29.44
C LEU A 288 12.08 13.35 -29.83
N PRO A 289 12.42 14.10 -30.90
CA PRO A 289 11.67 15.30 -31.29
C PRO A 289 10.16 15.08 -31.44
N GLU A 290 9.76 13.94 -32.00
CA GLU A 290 8.36 13.55 -32.14
C GLU A 290 7.62 13.37 -30.80
N PHE A 291 8.31 12.92 -29.74
CA PHE A 291 7.70 12.65 -28.44
C PHE A 291 7.78 13.84 -27.48
N VAL A 292 8.78 14.71 -27.64
CA VAL A 292 8.90 15.94 -26.86
C VAL A 292 7.65 16.83 -27.05
N ASP A 293 7.18 17.00 -28.28
CA ASP A 293 5.98 17.80 -28.56
C ASP A 293 4.73 17.19 -27.90
N ILE A 294 4.56 15.86 -28.00
CA ILE A 294 3.44 15.13 -27.37
C ILE A 294 3.44 15.33 -25.84
N LEU A 295 4.60 15.20 -25.21
CA LEU A 295 4.77 15.36 -23.77
C LEU A 295 4.48 16.80 -23.32
N GLN A 296 4.97 17.79 -24.06
CA GLN A 296 4.71 19.19 -23.78
C GLN A 296 3.22 19.54 -23.93
N LYS A 297 2.58 19.14 -25.02
CA LYS A 297 1.14 19.34 -25.26
C LYS A 297 0.30 18.66 -24.17
N SER A 298 0.60 17.42 -23.83
CA SER A 298 -0.07 16.69 -22.72
C SER A 298 0.12 17.36 -21.37
N GLY A 299 1.32 17.90 -21.11
CA GLY A 299 1.61 18.71 -19.93
C GLY A 299 0.77 19.99 -19.87
N LYS A 300 0.65 20.70 -21.00
CA LYS A 300 -0.19 21.91 -21.13
C LYS A 300 -1.66 21.62 -20.86
N LEU A 301 -2.22 20.55 -21.41
CA LEU A 301 -3.61 20.14 -21.14
C LEU A 301 -3.86 19.93 -19.65
N THR A 302 -2.99 19.13 -19.03
CA THR A 302 -3.09 18.80 -17.62
C THR A 302 -2.99 20.04 -16.74
N ALA A 303 -1.97 20.87 -16.98
CA ALA A 303 -1.73 22.10 -16.24
C ALA A 303 -2.90 23.08 -16.37
N PHE A 304 -3.43 23.24 -17.58
CA PHE A 304 -4.53 24.17 -17.84
C PHE A 304 -5.79 23.85 -17.02
N VAL A 305 -6.14 22.56 -16.89
CA VAL A 305 -7.29 22.12 -16.10
C VAL A 305 -6.99 22.20 -14.61
N LYS A 306 -5.84 21.68 -14.16
CA LYS A 306 -5.55 21.53 -12.71
C LYS A 306 -5.22 22.84 -12.00
N GLN A 307 -4.75 23.86 -12.72
CA GLN A 307 -4.49 25.18 -12.16
C GLN A 307 -5.77 26.00 -11.87
N ARG A 308 -6.96 25.51 -12.26
CA ARG A 308 -8.22 26.24 -12.10
C ARG A 308 -9.26 25.38 -11.40
N THR A 309 -9.64 25.78 -10.18
CA THR A 309 -10.61 25.05 -9.34
C THR A 309 -11.95 24.84 -10.06
N SER A 310 -12.45 25.85 -10.77
CA SER A 310 -13.69 25.74 -11.54
C SER A 310 -13.61 24.73 -12.68
N LEU A 311 -12.47 24.62 -13.36
CA LEU A 311 -12.29 23.66 -14.45
C LEU A 311 -12.08 22.25 -13.94
N ILE A 312 -11.32 22.06 -12.85
CA ILE A 312 -11.11 20.71 -12.30
C ILE A 312 -12.42 20.11 -11.77
N ASP A 313 -13.29 20.93 -11.16
CA ASP A 313 -14.59 20.45 -10.69
C ASP A 313 -15.53 20.11 -11.85
N GLN A 314 -15.55 20.93 -12.90
CA GLN A 314 -16.33 20.66 -14.10
C GLN A 314 -15.80 19.47 -14.88
N PHE A 315 -14.49 19.32 -14.96
CA PHE A 315 -13.84 18.15 -15.53
C PHE A 315 -14.23 16.87 -14.77
N ARG A 316 -14.31 16.90 -13.43
CA ARG A 316 -14.79 15.77 -12.61
C ARG A 316 -16.26 15.45 -12.88
N ILE A 317 -17.12 16.46 -13.01
CA ILE A 317 -18.55 16.28 -13.32
C ILE A 317 -18.71 15.61 -14.68
N ILE A 318 -18.04 16.14 -15.72
CA ILE A 318 -18.07 15.58 -17.07
C ILE A 318 -17.49 14.16 -17.09
N GLN A 319 -16.38 13.93 -16.39
CA GLN A 319 -15.76 12.61 -16.27
C GLN A 319 -16.74 11.58 -15.66
N ASN A 320 -17.48 11.95 -14.63
CA ASN A 320 -18.48 11.06 -14.02
C ASN A 320 -19.66 10.77 -14.96
N ARG A 321 -20.10 11.78 -15.74
CA ARG A 321 -21.17 11.61 -16.73
C ARG A 321 -20.73 10.66 -17.86
N VAL A 322 -19.58 10.92 -18.48
CA VAL A 322 -19.00 10.07 -19.53
C VAL A 322 -18.81 8.63 -19.05
N LYS A 323 -18.40 8.45 -17.78
CA LYS A 323 -18.27 7.12 -17.17
C LYS A 323 -19.60 6.38 -17.10
N GLN A 324 -20.69 7.05 -16.71
CA GLN A 324 -22.03 6.47 -16.61
C GLN A 324 -22.60 6.12 -17.99
N GLU A 325 -22.52 7.05 -18.94
CA GLU A 325 -23.05 6.87 -20.31
C GLU A 325 -22.36 5.73 -21.05
N ASN A 326 -21.07 5.50 -20.80
CA ASN A 326 -20.29 4.43 -21.46
C ASN A 326 -20.16 3.15 -20.61
N ASN A 327 -20.91 3.00 -19.51
CA ASN A 327 -20.86 1.84 -18.61
C ASN A 327 -19.42 1.45 -18.16
N LEU A 328 -18.55 2.44 -17.97
CA LEU A 328 -17.14 2.21 -17.64
C LEU A 328 -16.95 1.90 -16.14
N LYS A 329 -16.34 0.76 -15.82
CA LYS A 329 -16.12 0.33 -14.42
C LYS A 329 -15.21 1.29 -13.62
N LYS A 330 -14.21 1.92 -14.24
CA LYS A 330 -13.27 2.86 -13.58
C LYS A 330 -12.78 3.94 -14.57
N MET A 331 -12.75 5.21 -14.15
CA MET A 331 -11.98 6.29 -14.80
C MET A 331 -11.11 6.98 -13.75
N ARG A 332 -9.79 7.01 -13.96
CA ARG A 332 -8.82 7.58 -13.01
C ARG A 332 -8.70 9.10 -13.20
N ALA A 333 -8.36 9.86 -12.16
CA ALA A 333 -8.18 11.32 -12.24
C ALA A 333 -6.99 11.73 -13.14
N LEU A 334 -6.91 13.01 -13.55
CA LEU A 334 -5.75 13.56 -14.29
C LEU A 334 -4.47 13.50 -13.44
N SER A 335 -3.40 12.93 -13.99
CA SER A 335 -2.07 12.95 -13.37
C SER A 335 -1.31 14.19 -13.78
N HIS A 336 -0.50 14.74 -12.88
CA HIS A 336 0.69 15.43 -13.34
C HIS A 336 1.76 14.43 -13.75
N VAL A 337 2.66 14.86 -14.63
CA VAL A 337 3.97 14.26 -14.81
C VAL A 337 4.75 14.48 -13.51
N VAL A 338 5.34 13.42 -12.97
CA VAL A 338 6.27 13.44 -11.84
C VAL A 338 7.60 12.98 -12.41
N LEU A 339 8.50 13.94 -12.64
CA LEU A 339 9.80 13.74 -13.31
C LEU A 339 10.63 12.60 -12.70
N THR A 340 10.44 12.28 -11.42
CA THR A 340 11.22 11.26 -10.69
C THR A 340 10.68 9.83 -10.80
N ARG A 341 9.58 9.60 -11.53
CA ARG A 341 9.03 8.25 -11.80
C ARG A 341 8.50 8.22 -13.24
N TRP A 342 9.24 7.60 -14.16
CA TRP A 342 8.98 7.62 -15.60
C TRP A 342 7.62 7.08 -16.02
N TYR A 343 7.03 6.20 -15.18
CA TYR A 343 5.60 5.87 -15.21
C TYR A 343 4.70 7.07 -15.43
N SER A 344 5.05 8.22 -14.89
CA SER A 344 4.24 9.44 -14.93
C SER A 344 4.15 10.06 -16.34
N HIS A 345 5.14 9.88 -17.22
CA HIS A 345 5.09 10.38 -18.60
C HIS A 345 4.10 9.57 -19.43
N HIS A 346 4.29 8.24 -19.48
CA HIS A 346 3.32 7.30 -20.06
C HIS A 346 1.94 7.47 -19.44
N THR A 347 1.84 7.51 -18.11
CA THR A 347 0.57 7.65 -17.39
C THR A 347 -0.10 8.99 -17.65
N SER A 348 0.65 10.08 -17.82
CA SER A 348 0.10 11.41 -18.13
C SER A 348 -0.52 11.41 -19.53
N VAL A 349 0.21 10.97 -20.54
CA VAL A 349 -0.29 10.89 -21.93
C VAL A 349 -1.48 9.94 -22.01
N ALA A 350 -1.37 8.73 -21.43
CA ALA A 350 -2.46 7.76 -21.35
C ALA A 350 -3.71 8.33 -20.67
N ARG A 351 -3.55 9.05 -19.55
CA ARG A 351 -4.69 9.66 -18.84
C ARG A 351 -5.33 10.82 -19.60
N ASN A 352 -4.60 11.55 -20.44
CA ASN A 352 -5.17 12.57 -21.31
C ASN A 352 -5.92 11.91 -22.47
N LEU A 353 -5.33 10.89 -23.11
CA LEU A 353 -5.98 10.16 -24.21
C LEU A 353 -7.27 9.46 -23.77
N GLU A 354 -7.25 8.73 -22.64
CA GLU A 354 -8.45 8.15 -22.01
C GLU A 354 -9.58 9.17 -21.77
N LYS A 355 -9.23 10.46 -21.71
CA LYS A 355 -10.13 11.57 -21.40
C LYS A 355 -10.33 12.51 -22.57
N LYS A 356 -9.97 12.12 -23.80
CA LYS A 356 -10.22 12.92 -25.01
C LYS A 356 -11.66 13.46 -25.05
N LEU A 357 -12.65 12.60 -24.83
CA LEU A 357 -14.07 13.00 -24.77
C LEU A 357 -14.39 13.98 -23.64
N VAL A 358 -13.75 13.83 -22.47
CA VAL A 358 -13.92 14.76 -21.34
C VAL A 358 -13.33 16.13 -21.69
N HIS A 359 -12.16 16.18 -22.34
CA HIS A 359 -11.55 17.42 -22.81
C HIS A 359 -12.42 18.11 -23.87
N LEU A 360 -12.97 17.35 -24.83
CA LEU A 360 -13.92 17.86 -25.85
C LEU A 360 -15.22 18.38 -25.23
N ASN A 361 -15.76 17.70 -24.21
CA ASN A 361 -16.93 18.20 -23.51
C ASN A 361 -16.60 19.41 -22.62
N LEU A 362 -15.39 19.50 -22.08
CA LEU A 362 -14.98 20.64 -21.27
C LEU A 362 -14.92 21.93 -22.09
N ILE A 363 -14.38 21.90 -23.32
CA ILE A 363 -14.33 23.11 -24.18
C ILE A 363 -15.73 23.67 -24.49
N ASN A 364 -16.75 22.81 -24.51
CA ASN A 364 -18.15 23.17 -24.73
C ASN A 364 -18.92 23.51 -23.44
N SER A 365 -18.26 23.47 -22.29
CA SER A 365 -18.91 23.75 -21.00
C SER A 365 -18.99 25.25 -20.71
N GLY A 366 -20.07 25.70 -20.06
CA GLY A 366 -20.20 27.09 -19.63
C GLY A 366 -19.08 27.54 -18.66
N ALA A 367 -18.46 26.60 -17.94
CA ALA A 367 -17.32 26.90 -17.10
C ALA A 367 -16.04 27.24 -17.89
N PHE A 368 -15.85 26.62 -19.04
CA PHE A 368 -14.77 26.95 -19.96
C PHE A 368 -15.01 28.29 -20.66
N SER A 369 -16.26 28.60 -21.02
CA SER A 369 -16.64 29.90 -21.58
C SER A 369 -16.28 31.06 -20.64
N ARG A 370 -16.46 30.88 -19.33
CA ARG A 370 -16.11 31.87 -18.29
C ARG A 370 -14.60 32.07 -18.07
N VAL A 371 -13.73 31.24 -18.63
CA VAL A 371 -12.28 31.44 -18.55
C VAL A 371 -11.89 32.60 -19.46
N SER A 372 -11.08 33.54 -18.94
CA SER A 372 -10.60 34.69 -19.73
C SER A 372 -9.85 34.27 -20.99
N ILE A 373 -10.02 35.06 -22.05
CA ILE A 373 -9.30 34.87 -23.31
C ILE A 373 -7.81 35.04 -23.05
N SER A 374 -7.03 34.05 -23.47
CA SER A 374 -5.58 34.03 -23.28
C SER A 374 -4.97 33.08 -24.29
N LYS A 375 -3.68 33.28 -24.60
CA LYS A 375 -2.90 32.34 -25.42
C LYS A 375 -3.02 30.90 -24.88
N LYS A 376 -2.92 30.71 -23.56
CA LYS A 376 -3.08 29.40 -22.91
C LYS A 376 -4.46 28.75 -23.17
N LYS A 377 -5.54 29.54 -23.23
CA LYS A 377 -6.89 29.03 -23.53
C LYS A 377 -6.98 28.62 -25.01
N SER A 378 -6.45 29.44 -25.91
CA SER A 378 -6.39 29.13 -27.35
C SER A 378 -5.55 27.87 -27.60
N ASP A 379 -4.34 27.80 -27.06
CA ASP A 379 -3.46 26.63 -27.14
C ASP A 379 -4.15 25.35 -26.65
N TYR A 380 -4.89 25.43 -25.55
CA TYR A 380 -5.66 24.30 -25.03
C TYR A 380 -6.74 23.82 -26.01
N VAL A 381 -7.52 24.73 -26.60
CA VAL A 381 -8.54 24.39 -27.60
C VAL A 381 -7.89 23.75 -28.82
N ASN A 382 -6.83 24.36 -29.34
CA ASN A 382 -6.10 23.86 -30.51
C ASN A 382 -5.59 22.44 -30.28
N ILE A 383 -4.97 22.15 -29.13
CA ILE A 383 -4.49 20.81 -28.79
C ILE A 383 -5.65 19.82 -28.65
N VAL A 384 -6.77 20.21 -28.03
CA VAL A 384 -7.92 19.31 -27.85
C VAL A 384 -8.60 18.94 -29.16
N GLN A 385 -8.63 19.86 -30.13
CA GLN A 385 -9.25 19.66 -31.45
C GLN A 385 -8.29 19.02 -32.47
N ASP A 386 -6.99 18.99 -32.20
CA ASP A 386 -5.98 18.38 -33.06
C ASP A 386 -6.10 16.84 -33.03
N ASN A 387 -6.70 16.26 -34.09
CA ASN A 387 -6.82 14.81 -34.22
C ASN A 387 -5.47 14.11 -34.38
N PHE A 388 -4.51 14.75 -35.04
CA PHE A 388 -3.16 14.22 -35.21
C PHE A 388 -2.45 14.07 -33.86
N PHE A 389 -2.57 15.07 -32.98
CA PHE A 389 -2.05 14.97 -31.61
C PHE A 389 -2.57 13.74 -30.85
N TRP A 390 -3.87 13.42 -30.97
CA TRP A 390 -4.45 12.25 -30.29
C TRP A 390 -3.97 10.92 -30.88
N GLU A 391 -3.76 10.84 -32.19
CA GLU A 391 -3.18 9.67 -32.84
C GLU A 391 -1.73 9.46 -32.41
N GLU A 392 -0.93 10.53 -32.36
CA GLU A 392 0.45 10.51 -31.87
C GLU A 392 0.52 10.10 -30.39
N CYS A 393 -0.42 10.57 -29.55
CA CYS A 393 -0.53 10.10 -28.17
C CYS A 393 -0.73 8.56 -28.11
N GLN A 394 -1.54 7.99 -29.00
CA GLN A 394 -1.76 6.55 -29.06
C GLN A 394 -0.50 5.80 -29.51
N ARG A 395 0.24 6.33 -30.50
CA ARG A 395 1.53 5.77 -30.94
C ARG A 395 2.55 5.78 -29.81
N PHE A 396 2.70 6.92 -29.12
CA PHE A 396 3.56 7.05 -27.94
C PHE A 396 3.20 6.01 -26.86
N ILE A 397 1.92 5.86 -26.54
CA ILE A 397 1.47 4.85 -25.55
C ILE A 397 1.83 3.44 -26.00
N ASN A 398 1.68 3.10 -27.29
CA ASN A 398 2.00 1.78 -27.81
C ASN A 398 3.50 1.45 -27.66
N VAL A 399 4.38 2.42 -27.92
CA VAL A 399 5.84 2.30 -27.70
C VAL A 399 6.18 2.19 -26.22
N MET A 400 5.55 3.02 -25.38
CA MET A 400 5.89 3.12 -23.96
C MET A 400 5.29 2.00 -23.09
N LYS A 401 4.21 1.36 -23.54
CA LYS A 401 3.51 0.31 -22.79
C LYS A 401 4.37 -0.92 -22.48
N PRO A 402 5.09 -1.55 -23.43
CA PRO A 402 5.99 -2.67 -23.12
C PRO A 402 7.10 -2.24 -22.15
N LEU A 403 7.71 -1.07 -22.36
CA LEU A 403 8.75 -0.53 -21.47
C LEU A 403 8.22 -0.29 -20.05
N SER A 404 7.03 0.29 -19.92
CA SER A 404 6.40 0.52 -18.62
C SER A 404 6.06 -0.79 -17.89
N LYS A 405 5.68 -1.84 -18.63
CA LYS A 405 5.49 -3.18 -18.04
C LYS A 405 6.81 -3.80 -17.62
N LEU A 406 7.85 -3.64 -18.43
CA LEU A 406 9.20 -4.15 -18.18
C LEU A 406 9.79 -3.54 -16.91
N VAL A 407 9.81 -2.20 -16.81
CA VAL A 407 10.23 -1.49 -15.58
C VAL A 407 9.47 -2.02 -14.36
N GLY A 408 8.18 -2.33 -14.51
CA GLY A 408 7.32 -2.66 -13.37
C GLY A 408 7.54 -4.06 -12.87
N LYS A 409 7.98 -4.94 -13.76
CA LYS A 409 8.46 -6.26 -13.40
C LYS A 409 9.84 -6.16 -12.75
N LEU A 410 10.76 -5.39 -13.32
CA LEU A 410 12.13 -5.22 -12.81
C LEU A 410 12.20 -4.52 -11.45
N GLU A 411 11.31 -3.56 -11.18
CA GLU A 411 11.19 -2.88 -9.88
C GLU A 411 10.36 -3.69 -8.87
N SER A 412 9.81 -4.85 -9.26
CA SER A 412 9.01 -5.64 -8.33
C SER A 412 9.88 -6.37 -7.31
N ASP A 413 9.36 -6.46 -6.08
CA ASP A 413 9.92 -7.24 -4.97
C ASP A 413 10.14 -8.73 -5.31
N SER A 414 9.55 -9.23 -6.41
CA SER A 414 9.60 -10.62 -6.86
C SER A 414 10.52 -10.87 -8.06
N CYS A 415 11.13 -9.83 -8.64
CA CYS A 415 11.98 -9.99 -9.82
C CYS A 415 13.23 -10.79 -9.50
N LEU A 416 13.51 -11.83 -10.29
CA LEU A 416 14.76 -12.58 -10.20
C LEU A 416 15.78 -12.06 -11.22
N LEU A 417 17.07 -12.22 -10.91
CA LEU A 417 18.16 -11.85 -11.82
C LEU A 417 18.07 -12.60 -13.16
N SER A 418 17.63 -13.88 -13.14
CA SER A 418 17.42 -14.67 -14.35
C SER A 418 16.29 -14.16 -15.23
N GLU A 419 15.27 -13.52 -14.65
CA GLU A 419 14.18 -12.93 -15.42
C GLU A 419 14.64 -11.71 -16.22
N VAL A 420 15.66 -11.00 -15.75
CA VAL A 420 16.25 -9.87 -16.49
C VAL A 420 16.68 -10.34 -17.86
N TYR A 421 17.48 -11.42 -17.94
CA TYR A 421 17.95 -11.96 -19.22
C TYR A 421 16.79 -12.37 -20.13
N ILE A 422 15.81 -13.12 -19.60
CA ILE A 422 14.64 -13.59 -20.35
C ILE A 422 13.87 -12.42 -20.98
N MET A 423 13.78 -11.29 -20.27
CA MET A 423 13.04 -10.11 -20.73
C MET A 423 13.75 -9.27 -21.78
N PHE A 424 15.07 -9.46 -21.97
CA PHE A 424 15.82 -8.81 -23.06
C PHE A 424 15.91 -9.68 -24.31
N VAL A 425 15.80 -11.00 -24.17
CA VAL A 425 15.97 -11.96 -25.26
C VAL A 425 14.64 -12.36 -25.92
N ASN A 426 13.53 -12.33 -25.18
CA ASN A 426 12.16 -12.58 -25.67
C ASN A 426 11.35 -11.29 -25.71
#